data_AF-A0A1T4QVC1-F1
#
_entry.id   AF-A0A1T4QVC1-F1
#
_cell.length_a   1.000
_cell.length_b   1.000
_cell.length_c   1.000
_cell.angle_alpha   90.00
_cell.angle_beta   90.00
_cell.angle_gamma   90.00
#
_symmetry.space_group_name_H-M   'P 1'
#
loop_
_entity.id
_entity.type
_entity.pdbx_description
1 polymer ?
#
loop_
_entity_poly.entity_id
_entity_poly.type
_entity_poly.pdbx_seq_one_letter_code
_entity_poly.pdbx_strand_id
1 'polypeptide(L)'
;MNAGPVSGPVSSTKANHVGGIAGWNSGTVSVCTNSGLVEGDKSAGIVGYNENMVTDCRSLVLTSKRRGKYAGLVYQNKKSSTPWVVATIRNSFSVANHAFGGIMDSFENEGTVANCYYDSAVYTNSIPLGREIPNAEMRTSDMQSDRFAWILNTTNGDSAHSGIWSRDSVGYPIFADSLHKPIYKVVFDNGRDSMDCFTNYKGLIPFPSDPDQPGKLFRGWFTDDGDKIDNLTIFSKDQTVHAAYTDLYFSIRFFDSDWSLLDSQYVKYGEFPVYGGPIPKKTSSGKYEYVFSGWSPTLKAVTGAVTYTAVFDSTRIIPQAVPVTVPFSPTRSVTASGRNFQIHAAPVGKSYALFDLQGKVLAKGRIESSEMTISAPRAGSYIIRVGNRSVRMNAR
;
A
#
# COMPACT_ATOMS: atom_id res chain seq x y z
N MET A 1 -40.95 -16.91 30.41
CA MET A 1 -40.00 -16.15 29.59
C MET A 1 -40.15 -14.69 29.99
N ASN A 2 -39.08 -14.07 30.48
CA ASN A 2 -39.09 -12.64 30.82
C ASN A 2 -38.36 -11.89 29.72
N ALA A 3 -39.01 -10.89 29.13
CA ALA A 3 -38.47 -10.02 28.09
C ALA A 3 -38.96 -8.58 28.32
N GLY A 4 -38.13 -7.60 27.98
CA GLY A 4 -38.47 -6.18 28.09
C GLY A 4 -37.68 -5.39 29.15
N PRO A 5 -37.82 -4.06 29.15
CA PRO A 5 -37.07 -3.19 30.05
C PRO A 5 -37.72 -3.05 31.43
N VAL A 6 -36.89 -2.89 32.47
CA VAL A 6 -37.28 -2.48 33.83
C VAL A 6 -36.49 -1.22 34.21
N SER A 7 -37.19 -0.18 34.67
CA SER A 7 -36.60 1.13 35.00
C SER A 7 -36.94 1.65 36.40
N GLY A 8 -37.56 0.81 37.26
CA GLY A 8 -37.88 1.14 38.65
C GLY A 8 -36.92 0.49 39.64
N PRO A 9 -36.79 1.00 40.88
CA PRO A 9 -35.96 0.37 41.89
C PRO A 9 -36.56 -1.00 42.30
N VAL A 10 -35.70 -2.00 42.43
CA VAL A 10 -36.04 -3.32 42.97
C VAL A 10 -35.27 -3.51 44.26
N SER A 11 -35.97 -3.67 45.38
CA SER A 11 -35.36 -3.89 46.69
C SER A 11 -35.98 -5.07 47.41
N SER A 12 -35.16 -5.75 48.22
CA SER A 12 -35.66 -6.76 49.17
C SER A 12 -35.06 -6.53 50.55
N THR A 13 -35.89 -6.67 51.58
CA THR A 13 -35.50 -6.53 52.99
C THR A 13 -35.11 -7.87 53.64
N LYS A 14 -35.37 -9.01 52.96
CA LYS A 14 -35.19 -10.37 53.51
C LYS A 14 -34.79 -11.45 52.49
N ALA A 15 -34.60 -11.15 51.20
CA ALA A 15 -34.30 -12.17 50.20
C ALA A 15 -32.79 -12.42 50.06
N ASN A 16 -32.44 -13.70 49.87
CA ASN A 16 -31.06 -14.10 49.61
C ASN A 16 -30.59 -13.68 48.22
N HIS A 17 -31.45 -13.55 47.21
CA HIS A 17 -31.06 -13.20 45.83
C HIS A 17 -32.03 -12.19 45.22
N VAL A 18 -31.50 -11.09 44.69
CA VAL A 18 -32.28 -9.99 44.08
C VAL A 18 -31.72 -9.74 42.69
N GLY A 19 -32.58 -9.66 41.68
CA GLY A 19 -32.20 -9.23 40.34
C GLY A 19 -33.12 -8.13 39.85
N GLY A 20 -32.60 -7.21 39.04
CA GLY A 20 -33.41 -6.14 38.45
C GLY A 20 -34.54 -6.63 37.55
N ILE A 21 -34.39 -7.81 36.94
CA ILE A 21 -35.44 -8.48 36.15
C ILE A 21 -36.06 -9.65 36.94
N ALA A 22 -35.23 -10.48 37.57
CA ALA A 22 -35.73 -11.64 38.32
C ALA A 22 -34.82 -11.98 39.52
N GLY A 23 -35.43 -12.31 40.66
CA GLY A 23 -34.68 -12.88 41.80
C GLY A 23 -34.12 -14.28 41.51
N TRP A 24 -34.93 -15.13 40.86
CA TRP A 24 -34.59 -16.50 40.48
C TRP A 24 -35.03 -16.76 39.03
N ASN A 25 -34.17 -17.40 38.23
CA ASN A 25 -34.49 -17.83 36.86
C ASN A 25 -34.25 -19.33 36.68
N SER A 26 -35.32 -20.09 36.38
CA SER A 26 -35.26 -21.49 35.93
C SER A 26 -35.65 -21.66 34.45
N GLY A 27 -35.96 -20.57 33.76
CA GLY A 27 -36.33 -20.54 32.33
C GLY A 27 -35.39 -19.66 31.51
N THR A 28 -35.96 -18.90 30.58
CA THR A 28 -35.20 -17.94 29.76
C THR A 28 -35.54 -16.51 30.14
N VAL A 29 -34.50 -15.74 30.47
CA VAL A 29 -34.50 -14.28 30.52
C VAL A 29 -33.74 -13.80 29.30
N SER A 30 -34.41 -13.07 28.40
CA SER A 30 -33.80 -12.65 27.14
C SER A 30 -34.28 -11.29 26.69
N VAL A 31 -33.41 -10.52 26.02
CA VAL A 31 -33.77 -9.20 25.46
C VAL A 31 -34.31 -8.27 26.56
N CYS A 32 -33.58 -8.23 27.68
CA CYS A 32 -33.95 -7.43 28.86
C CYS A 32 -32.95 -6.30 29.09
N THR A 33 -33.47 -5.18 29.57
CA THR A 33 -32.64 -4.07 30.06
C THR A 33 -33.05 -3.78 31.49
N ASN A 34 -32.10 -3.73 32.41
CA ASN A 34 -32.33 -3.10 33.70
C ASN A 34 -31.55 -1.79 33.79
N SER A 35 -32.25 -0.69 34.07
CA SER A 35 -31.64 0.60 34.40
C SER A 35 -31.99 1.07 35.82
N GLY A 36 -32.86 0.33 36.52
CA GLY A 36 -33.27 0.66 37.88
C GLY A 36 -32.25 0.22 38.93
N LEU A 37 -32.25 0.93 40.07
CA LEU A 37 -31.45 0.56 41.25
C LEU A 37 -31.85 -0.83 41.76
N VAL A 38 -30.86 -1.67 42.07
CA VAL A 38 -31.09 -2.98 42.70
C VAL A 38 -30.47 -2.99 44.09
N GLU A 39 -31.27 -3.24 45.12
CA GLU A 39 -30.82 -3.28 46.52
C GLU A 39 -31.11 -4.65 47.16
N GLY A 40 -30.05 -5.29 47.65
CA GLY A 40 -30.12 -6.56 48.38
C GLY A 40 -28.74 -7.15 48.66
N ASP A 41 -28.68 -8.15 49.54
CA ASP A 41 -27.41 -8.73 50.02
C ASP A 41 -26.64 -9.48 48.91
N LYS A 42 -27.35 -10.30 48.13
CA LYS A 42 -26.84 -10.89 46.88
C LYS A 42 -27.64 -10.36 45.70
N SER A 43 -27.18 -9.26 45.13
CA SER A 43 -27.92 -8.51 44.12
C SER A 43 -27.25 -8.55 42.75
N ALA A 44 -28.04 -8.51 41.68
CA ALA A 44 -27.56 -8.51 40.31
C ALA A 44 -28.34 -7.54 39.42
N GLY A 45 -27.69 -7.07 38.36
CA GLY A 45 -28.34 -6.21 37.37
C GLY A 45 -29.54 -6.87 36.69
N ILE A 46 -29.44 -8.15 36.34
CA ILE A 46 -30.49 -8.88 35.62
C ILE A 46 -31.11 -9.95 36.52
N VAL A 47 -30.33 -10.96 36.91
CA VAL A 47 -30.84 -12.13 37.65
C VAL A 47 -30.05 -12.39 38.92
N GLY A 48 -30.73 -12.51 40.07
CA GLY A 48 -30.07 -12.87 41.33
C GLY A 48 -29.50 -14.31 41.30
N TYR A 49 -30.35 -15.29 41.01
CA TYR A 49 -30.00 -16.71 40.94
C TYR A 49 -30.41 -17.31 39.59
N ASN A 50 -29.46 -17.77 38.78
CA ASN A 50 -29.72 -18.35 37.46
C ASN A 50 -29.46 -19.87 37.46
N GLU A 51 -30.43 -20.63 36.97
CA GLU A 51 -30.35 -22.08 36.76
C GLU A 51 -30.47 -22.48 35.29
N ASN A 52 -30.74 -21.54 34.38
CA ASN A 52 -30.99 -21.80 32.98
C ASN A 52 -30.43 -20.66 32.11
N MET A 53 -31.21 -20.04 31.22
CA MET A 53 -30.65 -19.13 30.21
C MET A 53 -30.86 -17.66 30.56
N VAL A 54 -29.78 -16.89 30.59
CA VAL A 54 -29.76 -15.42 30.49
C VAL A 54 -29.03 -15.04 29.20
N THR A 55 -29.72 -14.42 28.24
CA THR A 55 -29.13 -14.08 26.94
C THR A 55 -29.55 -12.70 26.48
N ASP A 56 -28.70 -12.00 25.74
CA ASP A 56 -29.07 -10.74 25.09
C ASP A 56 -29.62 -9.69 26.08
N CYS A 57 -28.98 -9.57 27.25
CA CYS A 57 -29.39 -8.67 28.32
C CYS A 57 -28.35 -7.56 28.56
N ARG A 58 -28.83 -6.37 28.96
CA ARG A 58 -27.95 -5.26 29.37
C ARG A 58 -28.32 -4.67 30.73
N SER A 59 -27.31 -4.46 31.56
CA SER A 59 -27.44 -3.82 32.86
C SER A 59 -26.81 -2.43 32.81
N LEU A 60 -27.65 -1.41 32.98
CA LEU A 60 -27.28 0.01 32.96
C LEU A 60 -27.28 0.63 34.37
N VAL A 61 -27.30 -0.20 35.41
CA VAL A 61 -27.52 0.23 36.80
C VAL A 61 -26.33 1.00 37.36
N LEU A 62 -26.59 2.17 37.95
CA LEU A 62 -25.64 2.88 38.80
C LEU A 62 -26.06 2.61 40.27
N THR A 63 -25.28 1.86 41.05
CA THR A 63 -25.72 1.42 42.39
C THR A 63 -25.38 2.44 43.49
N SER A 64 -26.14 2.36 44.60
CA SER A 64 -25.94 3.13 45.83
C SER A 64 -25.33 2.25 46.94
N LYS A 65 -24.53 2.88 47.82
CA LYS A 65 -23.78 2.27 48.92
C LYS A 65 -24.69 1.65 49.99
N ARG A 66 -25.14 0.41 49.80
CA ARG A 66 -25.33 -0.52 50.93
C ARG A 66 -24.29 -1.64 50.79
N ARG A 67 -23.76 -2.08 51.92
CA ARG A 67 -22.61 -3.00 52.11
C ARG A 67 -22.77 -4.42 51.50
N GLY A 68 -23.62 -4.59 50.47
CA GLY A 68 -23.91 -5.87 49.82
C GLY A 68 -23.01 -6.16 48.60
N LYS A 69 -22.94 -7.43 48.23
CA LYS A 69 -22.21 -7.88 47.03
C LYS A 69 -23.13 -7.74 45.82
N TYR A 70 -22.73 -6.95 44.82
CA TYR A 70 -23.50 -6.73 43.59
C TYR A 70 -22.79 -7.32 42.37
N ALA A 71 -23.54 -7.97 41.48
CA ALA A 71 -23.05 -8.48 40.20
C ALA A 71 -23.62 -7.69 39.02
N GLY A 72 -22.79 -7.42 38.02
CA GLY A 72 -23.22 -6.63 36.85
C GLY A 72 -24.42 -7.23 36.10
N LEU A 73 -24.44 -8.55 35.89
CA LEU A 73 -25.50 -9.25 35.16
C LEU A 73 -26.21 -10.29 36.04
N VAL A 74 -25.49 -11.26 36.57
CA VAL A 74 -26.06 -12.39 37.32
C VAL A 74 -25.28 -12.59 38.60
N TYR A 75 -25.93 -12.76 39.75
CA TYR A 75 -25.19 -12.94 40.99
C TYR A 75 -24.67 -14.39 41.16
N GLN A 76 -25.54 -15.42 41.08
CA GLN A 76 -25.13 -16.83 41.04
C GLN A 76 -25.59 -17.52 39.76
N ASN A 77 -24.73 -18.34 39.16
CA ASN A 77 -25.03 -19.13 37.98
C ASN A 77 -24.80 -20.60 38.29
N LYS A 78 -25.85 -21.29 38.75
CA LYS A 78 -25.75 -22.62 39.35
C LYS A 78 -26.37 -23.68 38.46
N LYS A 79 -25.85 -24.90 38.54
CA LYS A 79 -26.40 -26.04 37.79
C LYS A 79 -27.89 -26.19 38.08
N SER A 80 -28.69 -26.37 37.04
CA SER A 80 -30.13 -26.63 37.20
C SER A 80 -30.37 -27.90 38.01
N SER A 81 -31.40 -27.88 38.85
CA SER A 81 -31.99 -29.09 39.43
C SER A 81 -32.59 -30.02 38.37
N THR A 82 -32.86 -29.50 37.16
CA THR A 82 -33.30 -30.29 36.01
C THR A 82 -32.08 -30.92 35.30
N PRO A 83 -32.02 -32.26 35.14
CA PRO A 83 -30.97 -32.90 34.35
C PRO A 83 -30.89 -32.32 32.94
N TRP A 84 -29.68 -32.17 32.39
CA TRP A 84 -29.37 -31.66 31.04
C TRP A 84 -29.50 -30.14 30.82
N VAL A 85 -30.02 -29.37 31.78
CA VAL A 85 -30.02 -27.91 31.69
C VAL A 85 -28.72 -27.36 32.27
N VAL A 86 -27.97 -26.62 31.45
CA VAL A 86 -26.76 -25.91 31.87
C VAL A 86 -27.09 -24.43 32.01
N ALA A 87 -26.90 -23.89 33.21
CA ALA A 87 -27.09 -22.48 33.46
C ALA A 87 -26.09 -21.67 32.62
N THR A 88 -26.61 -20.86 31.72
CA THR A 88 -25.84 -20.18 30.67
C THR A 88 -26.14 -18.70 30.71
N ILE A 89 -25.08 -17.90 30.69
CA ILE A 89 -25.13 -16.45 30.49
C ILE A 89 -24.42 -16.16 29.17
N ARG A 90 -25.09 -15.52 28.21
CA ARG A 90 -24.45 -15.17 26.94
C ARG A 90 -24.88 -13.86 26.32
N ASN A 91 -24.05 -13.34 25.41
CA ASN A 91 -24.34 -12.16 24.57
C ASN A 91 -24.90 -10.98 25.38
N SER A 92 -24.35 -10.73 26.56
CA SER A 92 -24.91 -9.78 27.52
C SER A 92 -23.84 -8.87 28.07
N PHE A 93 -24.19 -7.67 28.51
CA PHE A 93 -23.19 -6.76 29.07
C PHE A 93 -23.67 -5.90 30.24
N SER A 94 -22.72 -5.45 31.05
CA SER A 94 -22.94 -4.56 32.18
C SER A 94 -22.11 -3.29 32.07
N VAL A 95 -22.71 -2.15 32.35
CA VAL A 95 -22.00 -0.86 32.49
C VAL A 95 -22.14 -0.33 33.93
N ALA A 96 -22.37 -1.23 34.88
CA ALA A 96 -22.58 -0.86 36.27
C ALA A 96 -21.30 -0.37 36.95
N ASN A 97 -21.39 0.76 37.67
CA ASN A 97 -20.25 1.48 38.24
C ASN A 97 -19.73 0.93 39.58
N HIS A 98 -20.52 0.13 40.28
CA HIS A 98 -20.26 -0.38 41.62
C HIS A 98 -20.74 -1.83 41.74
N ALA A 99 -19.97 -2.76 41.16
CA ALA A 99 -20.15 -4.20 41.33
C ALA A 99 -18.95 -4.83 42.06
N PHE A 100 -19.17 -5.98 42.70
CA PHE A 100 -18.14 -6.89 43.23
C PHE A 100 -17.58 -7.80 42.13
N GLY A 101 -18.35 -8.01 41.06
CA GLY A 101 -17.91 -8.66 39.82
C GLY A 101 -18.59 -8.04 38.61
N GLY A 102 -17.81 -7.74 37.57
CA GLY A 102 -18.28 -7.03 36.37
C GLY A 102 -19.41 -7.76 35.63
N ILE A 103 -19.40 -9.09 35.66
CA ILE A 103 -20.48 -9.95 35.13
C ILE A 103 -21.24 -10.63 36.28
N MET A 104 -20.50 -11.34 37.13
CA MET A 104 -21.03 -12.16 38.22
C MET A 104 -20.02 -12.33 39.36
N ASP A 105 -20.48 -12.84 40.51
CA ASP A 105 -19.61 -13.34 41.58
C ASP A 105 -19.06 -14.72 41.17
N SER A 106 -17.79 -14.79 40.76
CA SER A 106 -17.26 -15.98 40.06
C SER A 106 -17.09 -17.22 40.93
N PHE A 107 -17.08 -17.08 42.26
CA PHE A 107 -17.15 -18.23 43.18
C PHE A 107 -18.51 -18.93 43.13
N GLU A 108 -19.51 -18.30 42.54
CA GLU A 108 -20.88 -18.79 42.46
C GLU A 108 -21.25 -19.26 41.05
N ASN A 109 -20.25 -19.51 40.19
CA ASN A 109 -20.44 -20.08 38.86
C ASN A 109 -20.19 -21.59 38.80
N GLU A 110 -21.22 -22.35 38.47
CA GLU A 110 -21.17 -23.77 38.10
C GLU A 110 -21.68 -24.01 36.66
N GLY A 111 -21.97 -22.93 35.94
CA GLY A 111 -22.49 -22.95 34.57
C GLY A 111 -21.55 -22.30 33.56
N THR A 112 -22.10 -21.96 32.40
CA THR A 112 -21.38 -21.37 31.27
C THR A 112 -21.58 -19.85 31.22
N VAL A 113 -20.49 -19.12 31.01
CA VAL A 113 -20.52 -17.69 30.69
C VAL A 113 -19.77 -17.51 29.37
N ALA A 114 -20.42 -16.97 28.35
CA ALA A 114 -19.86 -16.83 27.02
C ALA A 114 -20.22 -15.46 26.42
N ASN A 115 -19.28 -14.78 25.76
CA ASN A 115 -19.57 -13.50 25.09
C ASN A 115 -20.29 -12.48 26.00
N CYS A 116 -19.80 -12.35 27.23
CA CYS A 116 -20.36 -11.45 28.25
C CYS A 116 -19.32 -10.42 28.66
N TYR A 117 -19.71 -9.15 28.70
CA TYR A 117 -18.74 -8.05 28.84
C TYR A 117 -19.14 -7.03 29.90
N TYR A 118 -18.15 -6.38 30.50
CA TYR A 118 -18.38 -5.22 31.35
C TYR A 118 -17.41 -4.09 31.05
N ASP A 119 -17.88 -2.87 31.30
CA ASP A 119 -17.07 -1.68 31.10
C ASP A 119 -16.08 -1.51 32.25
N SER A 120 -14.81 -1.76 31.96
CA SER A 120 -13.73 -1.68 32.96
C SER A 120 -13.35 -0.25 33.34
N ALA A 121 -13.70 0.76 32.55
CA ALA A 121 -13.44 2.16 32.86
C ALA A 121 -14.54 2.78 33.75
N VAL A 122 -15.77 2.25 33.67
CA VAL A 122 -16.89 2.63 34.56
C VAL A 122 -16.82 1.87 35.90
N TYR A 123 -16.20 0.68 35.90
CA TYR A 123 -16.06 -0.15 37.08
C TYR A 123 -15.03 0.43 38.08
N THR A 124 -15.48 0.85 39.27
CA THR A 124 -14.64 1.59 40.24
C THR A 124 -14.18 0.79 41.47
N ASN A 125 -14.49 -0.50 41.59
CA ASN A 125 -14.12 -1.30 42.76
C ASN A 125 -12.84 -2.13 42.55
N SER A 126 -12.05 -2.20 43.62
CA SER A 126 -10.60 -2.41 43.59
C SER A 126 -10.11 -3.83 43.81
N ILE A 127 -10.96 -4.87 43.87
CA ILE A 127 -10.46 -6.25 43.95
C ILE A 127 -11.49 -7.22 43.33
N PRO A 128 -11.24 -7.84 42.17
CA PRO A 128 -11.95 -9.05 41.81
C PRO A 128 -11.54 -10.13 42.81
N LEU A 129 -12.33 -10.29 43.88
CA LEU A 129 -12.17 -11.39 44.82
C LEU A 129 -12.73 -12.66 44.15
N GLY A 130 -12.07 -13.18 43.11
CA GLY A 130 -12.51 -14.36 42.39
C GLY A 130 -11.70 -14.64 41.12
N ARG A 131 -11.84 -15.86 40.57
CA ARG A 131 -11.32 -16.20 39.24
C ARG A 131 -12.04 -15.32 38.22
N GLU A 132 -11.34 -14.49 37.46
CA GLU A 132 -11.98 -13.63 36.46
C GLU A 132 -12.69 -14.47 35.39
N ILE A 133 -13.83 -13.98 34.89
CA ILE A 133 -14.40 -14.52 33.65
C ILE A 133 -13.45 -14.07 32.53
N PRO A 134 -12.78 -15.01 31.82
CA PRO A 134 -11.78 -14.64 30.83
C PRO A 134 -12.40 -13.76 29.74
N ASN A 135 -11.69 -12.71 29.32
CA ASN A 135 -12.07 -11.83 28.22
C ASN A 135 -13.41 -11.10 28.41
N ALA A 136 -13.87 -10.93 29.65
CA ALA A 136 -15.09 -10.19 29.96
C ALA A 136 -14.84 -8.67 30.09
N GLU A 137 -13.60 -8.23 30.24
CA GLU A 137 -13.28 -6.81 30.37
C GLU A 137 -13.21 -6.13 29.00
N MET A 138 -13.83 -4.95 28.88
CA MET A 138 -13.74 -4.15 27.67
C MET A 138 -13.78 -2.66 28.03
N ARG A 139 -13.05 -1.82 27.30
CA ARG A 139 -13.05 -0.36 27.55
C ARG A 139 -14.34 0.26 27.01
N THR A 140 -14.73 1.41 27.57
CA THR A 140 -15.88 2.19 27.10
C THR A 140 -15.87 2.44 25.59
N SER A 141 -14.73 2.83 25.01
CA SER A 141 -14.64 3.08 23.57
C SER A 141 -14.97 1.86 22.72
N ASP A 142 -14.56 0.68 23.17
CA ASP A 142 -14.76 -0.56 22.44
C ASP A 142 -16.20 -1.05 22.63
N MET A 143 -16.75 -0.95 23.84
CA MET A 143 -18.15 -1.26 24.12
C MET A 143 -19.13 -0.28 23.47
N GLN A 144 -18.68 0.92 23.07
CA GLN A 144 -19.47 1.90 22.33
C GLN A 144 -19.14 1.90 20.84
N SER A 145 -18.77 0.74 20.29
CA SER A 145 -18.47 0.55 18.88
C SER A 145 -19.52 -0.32 18.17
N ASP A 146 -19.65 -0.13 16.86
CA ASP A 146 -20.50 -0.97 15.99
C ASP A 146 -20.01 -2.43 16.01
N ARG A 147 -18.68 -2.63 16.07
CA ARG A 147 -18.06 -3.94 16.25
C ARG A 147 -18.60 -4.67 17.47
N PHE A 148 -18.77 -3.98 18.60
CA PHE A 148 -19.26 -4.62 19.82
C PHE A 148 -20.72 -5.05 19.70
N ALA A 149 -21.58 -4.25 19.06
CA ALA A 149 -22.95 -4.69 18.76
C ALA A 149 -22.97 -5.94 17.85
N TRP A 150 -22.08 -6.00 16.85
CA TRP A 150 -21.93 -7.20 16.02
C TRP A 150 -21.43 -8.43 16.83
N ILE A 151 -20.47 -8.26 17.73
CA ILE A 151 -19.98 -9.32 18.63
C ILE A 151 -21.13 -9.91 19.45
N LEU A 152 -22.03 -9.07 19.96
CA LEU A 152 -23.21 -9.53 20.70
C LEU A 152 -24.20 -10.29 19.79
N ASN A 153 -24.37 -9.87 18.54
CA ASN A 153 -25.23 -10.55 17.56
C ASN A 153 -24.73 -11.96 17.18
N THR A 154 -23.43 -12.20 17.19
CA THR A 154 -22.84 -13.41 16.59
C THR A 154 -22.10 -14.30 17.59
N THR A 155 -22.14 -13.98 18.88
CA THR A 155 -21.27 -14.64 19.87
C THR A 155 -19.81 -14.55 19.42
N ASN A 156 -19.36 -13.33 19.09
CA ASN A 156 -18.04 -13.04 18.55
C ASN A 156 -17.69 -13.84 17.27
N GLY A 157 -18.67 -14.11 16.43
CA GLY A 157 -18.53 -14.90 15.19
C GLY A 157 -18.71 -16.41 15.36
N ASP A 158 -18.88 -16.92 16.58
CA ASP A 158 -19.03 -18.36 16.85
C ASP A 158 -20.46 -18.88 16.64
N SER A 159 -21.42 -18.01 16.34
CA SER A 159 -22.83 -18.34 16.19
C SER A 159 -23.51 -17.55 15.09
N ALA A 160 -24.64 -18.07 14.62
CA ALA A 160 -25.50 -17.38 13.67
C ALA A 160 -25.92 -16.00 14.21
N HIS A 161 -25.98 -15.02 13.32
CA HIS A 161 -26.35 -13.65 13.64
C HIS A 161 -27.79 -13.57 14.17
N SER A 162 -27.97 -13.04 15.37
CA SER A 162 -29.27 -13.01 16.06
C SER A 162 -30.21 -11.90 15.58
N GLY A 163 -29.67 -10.84 14.97
CA GLY A 163 -30.44 -9.65 14.60
C GLY A 163 -30.95 -8.82 15.79
N ILE A 164 -30.48 -9.08 17.02
CA ILE A 164 -31.02 -8.47 18.24
C ILE A 164 -30.36 -7.12 18.55
N TRP A 165 -29.07 -6.98 18.30
CA TRP A 165 -28.28 -5.85 18.75
C TRP A 165 -28.07 -4.82 17.64
N SER A 166 -28.36 -3.58 17.98
CA SER A 166 -28.12 -2.38 17.19
C SER A 166 -27.36 -1.34 18.01
N ARG A 167 -27.24 -0.13 17.47
CA ARG A 167 -26.78 1.07 18.15
C ARG A 167 -27.69 2.23 17.79
N ASP A 168 -27.49 3.35 18.46
CA ASP A 168 -27.91 4.67 18.00
C ASP A 168 -26.65 5.45 17.58
N SER A 169 -26.72 6.78 17.52
CA SER A 169 -25.55 7.60 17.23
C SER A 169 -24.55 7.73 18.39
N VAL A 170 -24.87 7.30 19.62
CA VAL A 170 -24.08 7.58 20.84
C VAL A 170 -24.22 6.51 21.93
N GLY A 171 -23.09 6.03 22.48
CA GLY A 171 -23.12 5.16 23.66
C GLY A 171 -23.22 3.67 23.34
N TYR A 172 -23.75 2.88 24.28
CA TYR A 172 -23.71 1.41 24.27
C TYR A 172 -24.78 0.78 23.36
N PRO A 173 -24.62 -0.50 22.96
CA PRO A 173 -25.60 -1.20 22.15
C PRO A 173 -27.01 -1.18 22.73
N ILE A 174 -27.96 -1.07 21.81
CA ILE A 174 -29.40 -1.09 22.04
C ILE A 174 -30.01 -2.30 21.33
N PHE A 175 -31.28 -2.58 21.58
CA PHE A 175 -31.99 -3.59 20.81
C PHE A 175 -32.41 -3.01 19.46
N ALA A 176 -32.29 -3.82 18.41
CA ALA A 176 -32.71 -3.47 17.07
C ALA A 176 -34.24 -3.29 17.01
N ASP A 177 -34.67 -2.35 16.19
CA ASP A 177 -36.07 -2.05 15.94
C ASP A 177 -36.26 -1.56 14.49
N SER A 178 -37.43 -0.99 14.17
CA SER A 178 -37.72 -0.49 12.82
C SER A 178 -36.84 0.69 12.39
N LEU A 179 -36.26 1.44 13.33
CA LEU A 179 -35.42 2.61 13.11
C LEU A 179 -33.91 2.32 13.27
N HIS A 180 -33.57 1.35 14.11
CA HIS A 180 -32.21 0.95 14.45
C HIS A 180 -31.96 -0.46 13.93
N LYS A 181 -31.39 -0.56 12.73
CA LYS A 181 -31.11 -1.85 12.06
C LYS A 181 -30.04 -2.64 12.82
N PRO A 182 -30.10 -3.98 12.84
CA PRO A 182 -29.03 -4.78 13.42
C PRO A 182 -27.67 -4.47 12.80
N ILE A 183 -26.61 -4.59 13.59
CA ILE A 183 -25.25 -4.32 13.10
C ILE A 183 -24.68 -5.57 12.43
N TYR A 184 -24.26 -5.43 11.18
CA TYR A 184 -23.63 -6.48 10.36
C TYR A 184 -22.16 -6.18 10.10
N LYS A 185 -21.40 -7.24 9.84
CA LYS A 185 -20.01 -7.17 9.41
C LYS A 185 -19.89 -7.34 7.90
N VAL A 186 -19.22 -6.41 7.25
CA VAL A 186 -18.86 -6.52 5.83
C VAL A 186 -17.34 -6.56 5.72
N VAL A 187 -16.84 -7.62 5.10
CA VAL A 187 -15.41 -7.81 4.88
C VAL A 187 -15.04 -7.20 3.53
N PHE A 188 -14.17 -6.20 3.52
CA PHE A 188 -13.63 -5.61 2.29
C PHE A 188 -12.35 -6.36 1.91
N ASP A 189 -12.42 -7.20 0.90
CA ASP A 189 -11.30 -8.02 0.40
C ASP A 189 -10.73 -7.41 -0.90
N ASN A 190 -9.49 -6.92 -0.82
CA ASN A 190 -8.83 -6.30 -1.96
C ASN A 190 -8.03 -7.29 -2.83
N GLY A 191 -8.07 -8.59 -2.50
CA GLY A 191 -7.33 -9.68 -3.13
C GLY A 191 -5.93 -9.93 -2.55
N ARG A 192 -5.44 -9.05 -1.68
CA ARG A 192 -4.17 -9.19 -0.94
C ARG A 192 -4.39 -9.22 0.56
N ASP A 193 -5.25 -8.34 1.04
CA ASP A 193 -5.61 -8.12 2.42
C ASP A 193 -7.12 -7.97 2.55
N SER A 194 -7.62 -8.17 3.76
CA SER A 194 -9.02 -7.93 4.09
C SER A 194 -9.17 -7.00 5.30
N MET A 195 -10.26 -6.24 5.30
CA MET A 195 -10.61 -5.35 6.39
C MET A 195 -12.05 -5.58 6.84
N ASP A 196 -12.23 -5.86 8.13
CA ASP A 196 -13.54 -5.94 8.75
C ASP A 196 -14.10 -4.52 8.92
N CYS A 197 -15.28 -4.27 8.34
CA CYS A 197 -16.06 -3.07 8.56
C CYS A 197 -17.43 -3.45 9.15
N PHE A 198 -18.02 -2.55 9.91
CA PHE A 198 -19.30 -2.78 10.58
C PHE A 198 -20.29 -1.71 10.13
N THR A 199 -21.52 -2.12 9.88
CA THR A 199 -22.58 -1.17 9.57
C THR A 199 -22.89 -0.29 10.78
N ASN A 200 -23.34 0.93 10.57
CA ASN A 200 -24.04 1.68 11.60
C ASN A 200 -25.52 1.22 11.70
N TYR A 201 -26.30 1.86 12.56
CA TYR A 201 -27.72 1.56 12.77
C TYR A 201 -28.63 1.83 11.55
N LYS A 202 -28.12 2.45 10.49
CA LYS A 202 -28.82 2.64 9.22
C LYS A 202 -28.47 1.54 8.20
N GLY A 203 -27.58 0.61 8.53
CA GLY A 203 -27.05 -0.39 7.62
C GLY A 203 -25.97 0.14 6.67
N LEU A 204 -25.46 1.35 6.90
CA LEU A 204 -24.42 1.98 6.07
C LEU A 204 -23.04 1.74 6.66
N ILE A 205 -22.01 1.70 5.82
CA ILE A 205 -20.63 1.52 6.24
C ILE A 205 -19.79 2.78 5.94
N PRO A 206 -18.90 3.21 6.85
CA PRO A 206 -17.83 4.12 6.50
C PRO A 206 -16.84 3.39 5.59
N PHE A 207 -16.91 3.64 4.27
CA PHE A 207 -16.06 2.95 3.30
C PHE A 207 -14.57 3.15 3.60
N PRO A 208 -13.73 2.11 3.44
CA PRO A 208 -12.29 2.28 3.49
C PRO A 208 -11.83 3.16 2.32
N SER A 209 -10.61 3.69 2.42
CA SER A 209 -9.95 4.34 1.29
C SER A 209 -9.78 3.36 0.13
N ASP A 210 -9.86 3.86 -1.09
CA ASP A 210 -9.63 3.05 -2.30
C ASP A 210 -8.27 2.32 -2.20
N PRO A 211 -8.25 1.00 -2.45
CA PRO A 211 -7.03 0.23 -2.36
C PRO A 211 -6.06 0.63 -3.47
N ASP A 212 -4.81 0.90 -3.08
CA ASP A 212 -3.72 1.12 -4.04
C ASP A 212 -3.06 -0.22 -4.40
N GLN A 213 -3.10 -0.54 -5.69
CA GLN A 213 -2.44 -1.72 -6.23
C GLN A 213 -1.58 -1.33 -7.44
N PRO A 214 -0.24 -1.45 -7.35
CA PRO A 214 0.66 -1.08 -8.44
C PRO A 214 0.29 -1.74 -9.77
N GLY A 215 0.18 -0.93 -10.82
CA GLY A 215 -0.17 -1.37 -12.17
C GLY A 215 -1.64 -1.71 -12.40
N LYS A 216 -2.50 -1.43 -11.42
CA LYS A 216 -3.94 -1.63 -11.50
C LYS A 216 -4.69 -0.33 -11.25
N LEU A 217 -5.87 -0.21 -11.86
CA LEU A 217 -6.82 0.87 -11.61
C LEU A 217 -8.02 0.28 -10.89
N PHE A 218 -8.27 0.76 -9.67
CA PHE A 218 -9.43 0.37 -8.87
C PHE A 218 -10.74 0.83 -9.54
N ARG A 219 -11.74 -0.06 -9.62
CA ARG A 219 -13.04 0.18 -10.28
C ARG A 219 -14.22 0.26 -9.32
N GLY A 220 -14.00 -0.12 -8.06
CA GLY A 220 -15.02 -0.18 -7.03
C GLY A 220 -15.04 -1.52 -6.32
N TRP A 221 -15.92 -1.59 -5.33
CA TRP A 221 -16.21 -2.78 -4.56
C TRP A 221 -17.48 -3.44 -5.09
N PHE A 222 -17.51 -4.77 -5.10
CA PHE A 222 -18.60 -5.56 -5.65
C PHE A 222 -18.99 -6.69 -4.69
N THR A 223 -20.27 -7.02 -4.63
CA THR A 223 -20.75 -8.21 -3.91
C THR A 223 -20.39 -9.48 -4.69
N ASP A 224 -20.55 -10.65 -4.05
CA ASP A 224 -20.43 -11.95 -4.72
C ASP A 224 -21.39 -12.12 -5.91
N ASP A 225 -22.54 -11.44 -5.85
CA ASP A 225 -23.55 -11.42 -6.91
C ASP A 225 -23.16 -10.50 -8.09
N GLY A 226 -22.05 -9.77 -7.97
CA GLY A 226 -21.53 -8.86 -8.99
C GLY A 226 -22.14 -7.45 -8.94
N ASP A 227 -22.91 -7.12 -7.91
CA ASP A 227 -23.48 -5.79 -7.74
C ASP A 227 -22.42 -4.82 -7.22
N LYS A 228 -22.30 -3.66 -7.86
CA LYS A 228 -21.41 -2.60 -7.39
C LYS A 228 -22.00 -1.93 -6.15
N ILE A 229 -21.17 -1.76 -5.12
CA ILE A 229 -21.55 -1.05 -3.89
C ILE A 229 -20.94 0.36 -3.83
N ASP A 230 -21.56 1.23 -3.04
CA ASP A 230 -21.11 2.59 -2.73
C ASP A 230 -21.51 3.00 -1.30
N ASN A 231 -21.18 4.23 -0.91
CA ASN A 231 -21.42 4.76 0.43
C ASN A 231 -22.91 4.93 0.82
N LEU A 232 -23.84 4.70 -0.12
CA LEU A 232 -25.29 4.71 0.12
C LEU A 232 -25.87 3.29 0.17
N THR A 233 -25.07 2.26 -0.12
CA THR A 233 -25.49 0.86 -0.09
C THR A 233 -25.84 0.44 1.34
N ILE A 234 -27.07 -0.04 1.53
CA ILE A 234 -27.59 -0.52 2.81
C ILE A 234 -27.37 -2.03 2.90
N PHE A 235 -26.56 -2.45 3.86
CA PHE A 235 -26.29 -3.85 4.15
C PHE A 235 -27.27 -4.40 5.19
N SER A 236 -27.73 -5.62 4.96
CA SER A 236 -28.69 -6.32 5.82
C SER A 236 -28.28 -7.75 6.17
N LYS A 237 -27.02 -8.11 5.91
CA LYS A 237 -26.42 -9.40 6.23
C LYS A 237 -24.91 -9.25 6.33
N ASP A 238 -24.28 -10.14 7.10
CA ASP A 238 -22.84 -10.33 7.05
C ASP A 238 -22.44 -10.84 5.65
N GLN A 239 -21.42 -10.25 5.04
CA GLN A 239 -20.94 -10.65 3.72
C GLN A 239 -19.52 -10.16 3.44
N THR A 240 -18.93 -10.66 2.36
CA THR A 240 -17.67 -10.16 1.80
C THR A 240 -17.96 -9.37 0.53
N VAL A 241 -17.18 -8.33 0.30
CA VAL A 241 -17.19 -7.54 -0.93
C VAL A 241 -15.78 -7.45 -1.46
N HIS A 242 -15.65 -7.53 -2.78
CA HIS A 242 -14.38 -7.71 -3.46
C HIS A 242 -14.03 -6.48 -4.30
N ALA A 243 -12.76 -6.08 -4.25
CA ALA A 243 -12.25 -5.03 -5.11
C ALA A 243 -12.15 -5.51 -6.55
N ALA A 244 -12.68 -4.72 -7.50
CA ALA A 244 -12.46 -4.95 -8.91
C ALA A 244 -11.38 -4.00 -9.46
N TYR A 245 -10.55 -4.53 -10.36
CA TYR A 245 -9.45 -3.80 -10.96
C TYR A 245 -9.39 -4.00 -12.47
N THR A 246 -8.86 -2.99 -13.18
CA THR A 246 -8.40 -3.15 -14.56
C THR A 246 -6.90 -2.89 -14.66
N ASP A 247 -6.24 -3.42 -15.68
CA ASP A 247 -4.86 -3.08 -15.97
C ASP A 247 -4.70 -1.58 -16.24
N LEU A 248 -3.63 -1.00 -15.70
CA LEU A 248 -3.28 0.40 -15.90
C LEU A 248 -2.38 0.56 -17.13
N TYR A 249 -2.74 1.47 -18.03
CA TYR A 249 -2.01 1.78 -19.26
C TYR A 249 -1.65 3.26 -19.31
N PHE A 250 -0.50 3.57 -19.89
CA PHE A 250 -0.06 4.94 -20.11
C PHE A 250 0.20 5.21 -21.60
N SER A 251 -0.03 6.46 -22.01
CA SER A 251 0.31 6.92 -23.36
C SER A 251 1.82 7.12 -23.48
N ILE A 252 2.41 6.43 -24.45
CA ILE A 252 3.81 6.56 -24.82
C ILE A 252 3.89 7.07 -26.25
N ARG A 253 4.73 8.08 -26.49
CA ARG A 253 4.94 8.69 -27.80
C ARG A 253 6.40 8.69 -28.20
N PHE A 254 6.66 8.44 -29.48
CA PHE A 254 7.98 8.52 -30.09
C PHE A 254 7.99 9.63 -31.13
N PHE A 255 9.00 10.49 -31.06
CA PHE A 255 9.20 11.60 -31.98
C PHE A 255 10.59 11.54 -32.60
N ASP A 256 10.72 11.97 -33.84
CA ASP A 256 12.04 12.20 -34.43
C ASP A 256 12.68 13.46 -33.80
N SER A 257 13.95 13.72 -34.14
CA SER A 257 14.72 14.87 -33.66
C SER A 257 14.16 16.23 -34.10
N ASP A 258 13.24 16.26 -35.08
CA ASP A 258 12.52 17.44 -35.54
C ASP A 258 11.12 17.59 -34.93
N TRP A 259 10.76 16.74 -33.96
CA TRP A 259 9.44 16.67 -33.32
C TRP A 259 8.29 16.19 -34.24
N SER A 260 8.61 15.51 -35.34
CA SER A 260 7.62 14.73 -36.09
C SER A 260 7.23 13.48 -35.30
N LEU A 261 5.93 13.24 -35.11
CA LEU A 261 5.44 12.04 -34.42
C LEU A 261 5.72 10.80 -35.26
N LEU A 262 6.47 9.86 -34.69
CA LEU A 262 6.82 8.59 -35.33
C LEU A 262 5.86 7.47 -34.92
N ASP A 263 5.48 7.42 -33.64
CA ASP A 263 4.58 6.39 -33.10
C ASP A 263 3.89 6.87 -31.81
N SER A 264 2.71 6.32 -31.53
CA SER A 264 1.93 6.56 -30.32
C SER A 264 1.22 5.28 -29.90
N GLN A 265 1.47 4.83 -28.67
CA GLN A 265 0.92 3.57 -28.14
C GLN A 265 0.46 3.70 -26.70
N TYR A 266 -0.42 2.78 -26.28
CA TYR A 266 -0.81 2.59 -24.88
C TYR A 266 -0.10 1.34 -24.36
N VAL A 267 0.83 1.55 -23.43
CA VAL A 267 1.66 0.48 -22.88
C VAL A 267 1.24 0.23 -21.44
N LYS A 268 1.12 -1.04 -21.08
CA LYS A 268 0.75 -1.48 -19.73
C LYS A 268 1.84 -1.04 -18.74
N TYR A 269 1.44 -0.64 -17.55
CA TYR A 269 2.37 -0.31 -16.46
C TYR A 269 3.35 -1.46 -16.22
N GLY A 270 4.63 -1.13 -16.03
CA GLY A 270 5.73 -2.07 -15.80
C GLY A 270 6.34 -2.66 -17.07
N GLU A 271 5.65 -2.60 -18.21
CA GLU A 271 6.18 -3.10 -19.48
C GLU A 271 7.14 -2.11 -20.13
N PHE A 272 8.07 -2.60 -20.95
CA PHE A 272 8.93 -1.75 -21.76
C PHE A 272 8.21 -1.30 -23.04
N PRO A 273 8.27 -0.01 -23.39
CA PRO A 273 7.76 0.44 -24.68
C PRO A 273 8.71 -0.01 -25.78
N VAL A 274 8.14 -0.57 -26.85
CA VAL A 274 8.89 -0.98 -28.04
C VAL A 274 8.50 -0.06 -29.19
N TYR A 275 9.50 0.50 -29.87
CA TYR A 275 9.29 1.20 -31.13
C TYR A 275 9.51 0.21 -32.28
N GLY A 276 8.43 -0.16 -32.96
CA GLY A 276 8.45 -1.09 -34.11
C GLY A 276 8.58 -0.42 -35.48
N GLY A 277 8.69 0.91 -35.52
CA GLY A 277 8.80 1.67 -36.76
C GLY A 277 10.19 1.62 -37.40
N PRO A 278 10.37 2.25 -38.58
CA PRO A 278 11.68 2.34 -39.20
C PRO A 278 12.67 3.12 -38.33
N ILE A 279 13.95 2.73 -38.34
CA ILE A 279 15.01 3.43 -37.61
C ILE A 279 15.01 4.91 -38.03
N PRO A 280 14.89 5.88 -37.10
CA PRO A 280 14.86 7.30 -37.41
C PRO A 280 16.08 7.71 -38.23
N LYS A 281 15.88 8.63 -39.19
CA LYS A 281 16.93 9.09 -40.10
C LYS A 281 17.03 10.60 -40.08
N LYS A 282 18.25 11.10 -39.92
CA LYS A 282 18.56 12.52 -39.98
C LYS A 282 19.45 12.82 -41.18
N THR A 283 19.02 13.75 -42.03
CA THR A 283 19.77 14.12 -43.24
C THR A 283 21.15 14.67 -42.88
N SER A 284 22.17 14.20 -43.60
CA SER A 284 23.54 14.72 -43.47
C SER A 284 23.59 16.22 -43.79
N SER A 285 24.43 16.94 -43.06
CA SER A 285 24.85 18.28 -43.44
C SER A 285 26.20 18.20 -44.17
N GLY A 286 26.56 19.18 -44.99
CA GLY A 286 27.87 19.19 -45.68
C GLY A 286 29.11 19.11 -44.77
N LYS A 287 28.94 19.13 -43.44
CA LYS A 287 30.00 18.97 -42.42
C LYS A 287 29.85 17.71 -41.57
N TYR A 288 28.67 17.09 -41.49
CA TYR A 288 28.39 16.00 -40.56
C TYR A 288 27.43 14.95 -41.14
N GLU A 289 27.70 13.68 -40.88
CA GLU A 289 26.75 12.58 -40.99
C GLU A 289 26.19 12.23 -39.62
N TYR A 290 24.95 11.74 -39.58
CA TYR A 290 24.24 11.41 -38.34
C TYR A 290 23.82 9.95 -38.33
N VAL A 291 24.03 9.27 -37.19
CA VAL A 291 23.60 7.88 -36.96
C VAL A 291 22.70 7.85 -35.73
N PHE A 292 21.56 7.17 -35.82
CA PHE A 292 20.65 7.01 -34.68
C PHE A 292 21.39 6.31 -33.53
N SER A 293 21.39 6.95 -32.37
CA SER A 293 22.12 6.52 -31.16
C SER A 293 21.17 5.98 -30.08
N GLY A 294 19.87 6.30 -30.17
CA GLY A 294 18.86 5.82 -29.24
C GLY A 294 17.76 6.83 -28.99
N TRP A 295 17.09 6.69 -27.85
CA TRP A 295 15.99 7.55 -27.42
C TRP A 295 16.39 8.39 -26.20
N SER A 296 15.85 9.62 -26.12
CA SER A 296 15.91 10.45 -24.92
C SER A 296 14.49 10.76 -24.42
N PRO A 297 14.16 10.49 -23.14
CA PRO A 297 15.01 9.79 -22.16
C PRO A 297 15.29 8.34 -22.57
N THR A 298 16.24 7.66 -21.92
CA THR A 298 16.48 6.23 -22.19
C THR A 298 15.20 5.42 -21.92
N LEU A 299 14.91 4.43 -22.77
CA LEU A 299 13.76 3.54 -22.59
C LEU A 299 13.83 2.84 -21.24
N LYS A 300 12.69 2.81 -20.54
CA LYS A 300 12.51 2.16 -19.25
C LYS A 300 11.10 1.59 -19.14
N ALA A 301 10.89 0.71 -18.17
CA ALA A 301 9.56 0.23 -17.80
C ALA A 301 8.60 1.41 -17.58
N VAL A 302 7.39 1.29 -18.12
CA VAL A 302 6.38 2.34 -18.07
C VAL A 302 5.84 2.50 -16.66
N THR A 303 6.06 3.65 -16.05
CA THR A 303 5.47 4.02 -14.75
C THR A 303 4.54 5.23 -14.87
N GLY A 304 4.36 5.75 -16.08
CA GLY A 304 3.67 7.00 -16.37
C GLY A 304 3.67 7.30 -17.86
N ALA A 305 2.97 8.36 -18.27
CA ALA A 305 3.05 8.82 -19.65
C ALA A 305 4.44 9.39 -19.94
N VAL A 306 5.03 9.02 -21.08
CA VAL A 306 6.40 9.42 -21.45
C VAL A 306 6.45 9.72 -22.95
N THR A 307 7.25 10.72 -23.30
CA THR A 307 7.58 11.05 -24.69
C THR A 307 9.08 10.83 -24.92
N TYR A 308 9.42 10.07 -25.95
CA TYR A 308 10.77 9.75 -26.37
C TYR A 308 11.13 10.49 -27.66
N THR A 309 12.30 11.10 -27.71
CA THR A 309 12.84 11.77 -28.89
C THR A 309 14.07 11.05 -29.42
N ALA A 310 14.19 10.93 -30.74
CA ALA A 310 15.33 10.27 -31.37
C ALA A 310 16.62 11.08 -31.16
N VAL A 311 17.67 10.40 -30.70
CA VAL A 311 19.02 10.96 -30.50
C VAL A 311 19.94 10.44 -31.59
N PHE A 312 20.83 11.30 -32.07
CA PHE A 312 21.76 10.99 -33.14
C PHE A 312 23.19 11.37 -32.77
N ASP A 313 24.13 10.46 -33.03
CA ASP A 313 25.57 10.75 -32.98
C ASP A 313 26.02 11.38 -34.30
N SER A 314 26.93 12.36 -34.23
CA SER A 314 27.42 13.08 -35.41
C SER A 314 28.89 12.73 -35.71
N THR A 315 29.18 12.37 -36.96
CA THR A 315 30.55 12.16 -37.45
C THR A 315 30.91 13.26 -38.44
N ARG A 316 32.06 13.92 -38.27
CA ARG A 316 32.49 14.99 -39.18
C ARG A 316 32.90 14.43 -40.53
N ILE A 317 32.30 14.93 -41.61
CA ILE A 317 32.71 14.62 -42.98
C ILE A 317 34.02 15.39 -43.23
N ILE A 318 35.10 14.66 -43.49
CA ILE A 318 36.33 15.25 -43.99
C ILE A 318 36.24 15.18 -45.52
N PRO A 319 36.18 16.32 -46.23
CA PRO A 319 36.17 16.30 -47.68
C PRO A 319 37.40 15.55 -48.18
N GLN A 320 37.20 14.47 -48.94
CA GLN A 320 38.28 13.82 -49.65
C GLN A 320 38.87 14.87 -50.60
N ALA A 321 40.14 15.24 -50.40
CA ALA A 321 40.82 16.16 -51.29
C ALA A 321 40.80 15.53 -52.69
N VAL A 322 40.00 16.10 -53.59
CA VAL A 322 40.05 15.78 -55.01
C VAL A 322 41.49 15.98 -55.46
N PRO A 323 42.18 14.98 -56.04
CA PRO A 323 43.51 15.21 -56.57
C PRO A 323 43.36 16.13 -57.79
N VAL A 324 43.52 17.43 -57.57
CA VAL A 324 43.63 18.40 -58.66
C VAL A 324 44.97 18.12 -59.34
N THR A 325 44.94 17.45 -60.49
CA THR A 325 46.11 17.30 -61.35
C THR A 325 46.28 18.59 -62.14
N VAL A 326 47.17 19.47 -61.68
CA VAL A 326 47.66 20.61 -62.47
C VAL A 326 49.03 20.22 -63.04
N PRO A 327 49.22 20.20 -64.38
CA PRO A 327 50.54 19.97 -64.95
C PRO A 327 51.38 21.26 -64.80
N PHE A 328 52.58 21.13 -64.24
CA PHE A 328 53.57 22.20 -64.26
C PHE A 328 54.99 21.63 -64.39
N SER A 329 55.81 22.28 -65.21
CA SER A 329 57.26 22.10 -65.33
C SER A 329 57.94 23.36 -64.77
N PRO A 330 59.20 23.30 -64.29
CA PRO A 330 59.74 22.47 -63.22
C PRO A 330 60.16 23.37 -62.03
N THR A 331 59.78 23.05 -60.80
CA THR A 331 60.39 23.70 -59.63
C THR A 331 60.46 22.74 -58.44
N ARG A 332 61.66 22.18 -58.23
CA ARG A 332 62.15 21.52 -56.99
C ARG A 332 61.07 20.91 -56.10
N SER A 333 60.78 19.64 -56.30
CA SER A 333 59.83 18.91 -55.46
C SER A 333 60.57 18.03 -54.46
N VAL A 334 59.96 17.87 -53.29
CA VAL A 334 60.23 16.72 -52.43
C VAL A 334 59.01 15.82 -52.54
N THR A 335 59.19 14.51 -52.69
CA THR A 335 58.11 13.53 -52.67
C THR A 335 58.34 12.56 -51.52
N ALA A 336 57.27 12.09 -50.89
CA ALA A 336 57.33 11.09 -49.84
C ALA A 336 56.82 9.75 -50.39
N SER A 337 57.65 8.71 -50.32
CA SER A 337 57.30 7.34 -50.64
C SER A 337 57.57 6.45 -49.42
N GLY A 338 56.50 6.08 -48.72
CA GLY A 338 56.57 5.45 -47.40
C GLY A 338 57.34 6.32 -46.41
N ARG A 339 58.46 5.78 -45.90
CA ARG A 339 59.39 6.50 -45.00
C ARG A 339 60.51 7.25 -45.71
N ASN A 340 60.59 7.19 -47.04
CA ASN A 340 61.64 7.83 -47.82
C ASN A 340 61.15 9.13 -48.44
N PHE A 341 61.96 10.18 -48.33
CA PHE A 341 61.74 11.46 -48.97
C PHE A 341 62.71 11.62 -50.13
N GLN A 342 62.19 11.60 -51.36
CA GLN A 342 62.97 11.87 -52.55
C GLN A 342 62.97 13.37 -52.83
N ILE A 343 64.15 13.96 -52.95
CA ILE A 343 64.36 15.36 -53.27
C ILE A 343 64.80 15.43 -54.73
N HIS A 344 64.00 16.11 -55.55
CA HIS A 344 64.24 16.28 -56.98
C HIS A 344 64.79 17.67 -57.28
N ALA A 345 65.76 17.75 -58.19
CA ALA A 345 66.47 18.99 -58.58
C ALA A 345 67.10 19.78 -57.39
N ALA A 346 67.69 19.07 -56.43
CA ALA A 346 68.36 19.65 -55.27
C ALA A 346 69.64 20.43 -55.66
N PRO A 347 69.93 21.60 -55.05
CA PRO A 347 71.16 22.34 -55.32
C PRO A 347 72.37 21.63 -54.70
N VAL A 348 73.17 20.97 -55.54
CA VAL A 348 74.41 20.27 -55.13
C VAL A 348 75.32 21.20 -54.33
N GLY A 349 75.86 20.71 -53.21
CA GLY A 349 76.73 21.42 -52.30
C GLY A 349 76.03 22.19 -51.16
N LYS A 350 74.70 22.39 -51.21
CA LYS A 350 73.94 23.00 -50.10
C LYS A 350 73.73 22.02 -48.95
N SER A 351 73.62 22.53 -47.73
CA SER A 351 73.28 21.71 -46.56
C SER A 351 71.80 21.33 -46.56
N TYR A 352 71.50 20.15 -46.02
CA TYR A 352 70.14 19.75 -45.70
C TYR A 352 70.03 19.27 -44.25
N ALA A 353 68.82 19.34 -43.70
CA ALA A 353 68.47 18.76 -42.41
C ALA A 353 67.01 18.30 -42.39
N LEU A 354 66.75 17.16 -41.76
CA LEU A 354 65.44 16.61 -41.43
C LEU A 354 65.14 16.90 -39.97
N PHE A 355 63.95 17.43 -39.67
CA PHE A 355 63.51 17.77 -38.31
C PHE A 355 62.21 17.04 -37.97
N ASP A 356 62.02 16.67 -36.70
CA ASP A 356 60.66 16.45 -36.18
C ASP A 356 59.90 17.78 -36.02
N LEU A 357 58.60 17.70 -35.72
CA LEU A 357 57.76 18.90 -35.54
C LEU A 357 58.11 19.71 -34.29
N GLN A 358 58.86 19.14 -33.36
CA GLN A 358 59.35 19.80 -32.16
C GLN A 358 60.70 20.50 -32.41
N GLY A 359 61.26 20.38 -33.62
CA GLY A 359 62.48 21.08 -34.06
C GLY A 359 63.78 20.32 -33.81
N LYS A 360 63.74 19.05 -33.39
CA LYS A 360 64.93 18.21 -33.23
C LYS A 360 65.44 17.74 -34.59
N VAL A 361 66.75 17.88 -34.83
CA VAL A 361 67.40 17.38 -36.06
C VAL A 361 67.54 15.87 -35.99
N LEU A 362 66.99 15.16 -36.98
CA LEU A 362 67.01 13.70 -37.10
C LEU A 362 68.04 13.20 -38.12
N ALA A 363 68.32 13.99 -39.16
CA ALA A 363 69.37 13.73 -40.14
C ALA A 363 69.89 15.05 -40.70
N LYS A 364 71.18 15.14 -41.07
CA LYS A 364 71.77 16.33 -41.72
C LYS A 364 72.96 15.94 -42.59
N GLY A 365 73.21 16.72 -43.63
CA GLY A 365 74.34 16.50 -44.54
C GLY A 365 74.46 17.59 -45.60
N ARG A 366 75.20 17.31 -46.67
CA ARG A 366 75.23 18.12 -47.89
C ARG A 366 74.55 17.36 -49.03
N ILE A 367 73.95 18.10 -49.95
CA ILE A 367 73.40 17.56 -51.19
C ILE A 367 74.57 17.17 -52.10
N GLU A 368 74.72 15.89 -52.40
CA GLU A 368 75.82 15.38 -53.24
C GLU A 368 75.41 15.21 -54.72
N SER A 369 74.12 15.09 -54.99
CA SER A 369 73.53 14.94 -56.33
C SER A 369 72.19 15.68 -56.43
N SER A 370 71.76 16.00 -57.65
CA SER A 370 70.47 16.68 -57.89
C SER A 370 69.25 15.83 -57.50
N GLU A 371 69.44 14.52 -57.38
CA GLU A 371 68.45 13.55 -56.91
C GLU A 371 68.99 12.90 -55.63
N MET A 372 68.24 12.96 -54.54
CA MET A 372 68.66 12.46 -53.23
C MET A 372 67.48 11.84 -52.48
N THR A 373 67.74 10.80 -51.69
CA THR A 373 66.75 10.26 -50.75
C THR A 373 67.16 10.48 -49.30
N ILE A 374 66.21 10.90 -48.47
CA ILE A 374 66.37 11.00 -47.01
C ILE A 374 65.29 10.16 -46.35
N SER A 375 65.66 9.26 -45.44
CA SER A 375 64.69 8.40 -44.74
C SER A 375 64.30 8.95 -43.37
N ALA A 376 63.00 8.91 -43.07
CA ALA A 376 62.48 9.16 -41.73
C ALA A 376 62.59 7.91 -40.85
N PRO A 377 62.94 8.07 -39.55
CA PRO A 377 63.09 6.94 -38.65
C PRO A 377 61.76 6.26 -38.32
N ARG A 378 60.63 7.00 -38.29
CA ARG A 378 59.29 6.49 -37.96
C ARG A 378 58.23 7.12 -38.89
N ALA A 379 57.02 6.57 -38.89
CA ALA A 379 55.89 7.23 -39.53
C ALA A 379 55.53 8.50 -38.74
N GLY A 380 55.19 9.59 -39.43
CA GLY A 380 54.90 10.88 -38.81
C GLY A 380 55.17 12.08 -39.70
N SER A 381 54.90 13.28 -39.16
CA SER A 381 55.21 14.55 -39.82
C SER A 381 56.64 15.00 -39.55
N TYR A 382 57.32 15.47 -40.59
CA TYR A 382 58.68 15.98 -40.54
C TYR A 382 58.82 17.28 -41.33
N ILE A 383 59.86 18.04 -41.04
CA ILE A 383 60.26 19.22 -41.83
C ILE A 383 61.61 18.91 -42.47
N ILE A 384 61.70 19.05 -43.79
CA ILE A 384 62.95 18.92 -44.53
C ILE A 384 63.40 20.31 -44.93
N ARG A 385 64.59 20.70 -44.52
CA ARG A 385 65.23 21.96 -44.89
C ARG A 385 66.39 21.69 -45.85
N VAL A 386 66.43 22.38 -46.97
CA VAL A 386 67.56 22.39 -47.91
C VAL A 386 67.97 23.84 -48.15
N GLY A 387 69.17 24.21 -47.70
CA GLY A 387 69.61 25.60 -47.62
C GLY A 387 68.63 26.46 -46.81
N ASN A 388 68.09 27.51 -47.43
CA ASN A 388 67.18 28.44 -46.77
C ASN A 388 65.69 28.08 -46.93
N ARG A 389 65.36 26.99 -47.61
CA ARG A 389 63.97 26.57 -47.84
C ARG A 389 63.62 25.33 -47.02
N SER A 390 62.42 25.30 -46.47
CA SER A 390 61.89 24.17 -45.70
C SER A 390 60.53 23.74 -46.22
N VAL A 391 60.28 22.43 -46.25
CA VAL A 391 59.01 21.84 -46.65
C VAL A 391 58.58 20.83 -45.60
N ARG A 392 57.30 20.85 -45.22
CA ARG A 392 56.72 19.86 -44.30
C ARG A 392 56.20 18.66 -45.10
N MET A 393 56.56 17.46 -44.67
CA MET A 393 56.19 16.20 -45.30
C MET A 393 55.72 15.18 -44.27
N ASN A 394 54.92 14.21 -44.71
CA ASN A 394 54.50 13.09 -43.88
C ASN A 394 55.12 11.80 -44.42
N ALA A 395 55.84 11.08 -43.56
CA ALA A 395 56.23 9.70 -43.81
C ALA A 395 55.10 8.78 -43.37
N ARG A 396 54.69 7.86 -44.24
CA ARG A 396 53.67 6.84 -43.96
C ARG A 396 54.29 5.47 -43.78
#